data_AF-A0A3A8ZZ89-F1
#
_entry.id   AF-A0A3A8ZZ89-F1
#
_cell.length_a   1.000
_cell.length_b   1.000
_cell.length_c   1.000
_cell.angle_alpha   90.00
_cell.angle_beta   90.00
_cell.angle_gamma   90.00
#
_symmetry.space_group_name_H-M   'P 1'
#
loop_
_entity.id
_entity.type
_entity.pdbx_description
1 polymer ?
#
loop_
_entity_poly.entity_id
_entity_poly.type
_entity_poly.pdbx_seq_one_letter_code
_entity_poly.pdbx_strand_id
1 'polypeptide(L)'
;MEINTVLEKMVELKIQIDDILRSSTYDEHADLSGLHVDRKDSDQLFLLKELRSIMRKLADTGCSIEYIFRPVREVGSLHQNEGGEYVTGQGYPYRSGSLIEVLLQDDSHEVPCWTLTKVEHDGEDYYLVGYEEIPMEGLNVRVR
;
A
#
# COMPACT_ATOMS: atom_id res chain seq x y z
N MET A 1 14.55 -7.47 -20.47
CA MET A 1 13.25 -6.78 -20.27
C MET A 1 13.50 -5.80 -19.15
N GLU A 2 13.37 -4.52 -19.44
CA GLU A 2 13.70 -3.45 -18.49
C GLU A 2 12.55 -3.23 -17.50
N ILE A 3 12.86 -2.72 -16.30
CA ILE A 3 11.84 -2.43 -15.27
C ILE A 3 10.76 -1.47 -15.81
N ASN A 4 11.15 -0.47 -16.60
CA ASN A 4 10.21 0.49 -17.18
C ASN A 4 9.20 -0.17 -18.13
N THR A 5 9.63 -1.17 -18.91
CA THR A 5 8.72 -1.95 -19.77
C THR A 5 7.70 -2.75 -18.95
N VAL A 6 8.09 -3.24 -17.78
CA VAL A 6 7.15 -3.93 -16.87
C VAL A 6 6.19 -2.92 -16.23
N LEU A 7 6.68 -1.73 -15.84
CA LEU A 7 5.85 -0.67 -15.28
C LEU A 7 4.78 -0.18 -16.27
N GLU A 8 5.11 -0.02 -17.55
CA GLU A 8 4.12 0.32 -18.59
C GLU A 8 2.97 -0.71 -18.63
N LYS A 9 3.29 -2.00 -18.57
CA LYS A 9 2.29 -3.07 -18.48
C LYS A 9 1.48 -3.04 -17.19
N MET A 10 2.05 -2.58 -16.08
CA MET A 10 1.31 -2.41 -14.83
C MET A 10 0.25 -1.31 -14.92
N VAL A 11 0.52 -0.23 -15.68
CA VAL A 11 -0.48 0.80 -15.97
C VAL A 11 -1.65 0.21 -16.76
N GLU A 12 -1.36 -0.58 -17.80
CA GLU A 12 -2.39 -1.28 -18.58
C GLU A 12 -3.21 -2.24 -17.70
N LEU A 13 -2.54 -3.01 -16.84
CA LEU A 13 -3.20 -3.90 -15.89
C LEU A 13 -4.11 -3.15 -14.92
N LYS A 14 -3.71 -1.98 -14.43
CA LYS A 14 -4.55 -1.15 -13.54
C LYS A 14 -5.86 -0.75 -14.20
N ILE A 15 -5.81 -0.37 -15.48
CA ILE A 15 -7.00 -0.03 -16.26
C ILE A 15 -7.96 -1.24 -16.35
N GLN A 16 -7.41 -2.43 -16.61
CA GLN A 16 -8.21 -3.66 -16.67
C GLN A 16 -8.81 -4.04 -15.31
N ILE A 17 -8.04 -3.87 -14.23
CA ILE A 17 -8.53 -4.08 -12.85
C ILE A 17 -9.70 -3.15 -12.58
N ASP A 18 -9.57 -1.85 -12.86
CA ASP A 18 -10.61 -0.86 -12.59
C ASP A 18 -11.90 -1.15 -13.38
N ASP A 19 -11.78 -1.60 -14.64
CA ASP A 19 -12.92 -2.00 -15.47
C ASP A 19 -13.64 -3.24 -14.90
N ILE A 20 -12.89 -4.24 -14.44
CA ILE A 20 -13.44 -5.45 -13.80
C ILE A 20 -14.16 -5.10 -12.49
N LEU A 21 -13.57 -4.25 -11.65
CA LEU A 21 -14.18 -3.85 -10.38
C LEU A 21 -15.48 -3.09 -10.60
N ARG A 22 -15.50 -2.17 -11.57
CA ARG A 22 -16.70 -1.40 -11.93
C ARG A 22 -17.80 -2.27 -12.54
N SER A 23 -17.46 -3.11 -13.51
CA SER A 23 -18.43 -3.99 -14.18
C SER A 23 -19.05 -5.04 -13.24
N SER A 24 -18.35 -5.39 -12.15
CA SER A 24 -18.87 -6.27 -11.10
C SER A 24 -19.59 -5.55 -9.96
N THR A 25 -19.74 -4.22 -10.03
CA THR A 25 -20.29 -3.34 -8.95
C THR A 25 -19.51 -3.39 -7.64
N TYR A 26 -18.26 -3.87 -7.66
CA TYR A 26 -17.44 -4.05 -6.46
C TYR A 26 -17.00 -2.72 -5.85
N ASP A 27 -16.75 -1.71 -6.69
CA ASP A 27 -16.40 -0.35 -6.29
C ASP A 27 -17.54 0.36 -5.52
N GLU A 28 -18.79 0.06 -5.89
CA GLU A 28 -19.99 0.54 -5.18
C GLU A 28 -20.33 -0.34 -3.96
N HIS A 29 -20.11 -1.65 -4.10
CA HIS A 29 -20.49 -2.67 -3.14
C HIS A 29 -19.37 -3.69 -2.97
N ALA A 30 -18.45 -3.46 -2.03
CA ALA A 30 -17.28 -4.30 -1.76
C ALA A 30 -17.60 -5.76 -1.34
N ASP A 31 -18.89 -6.13 -1.28
CA ASP A 31 -19.39 -7.48 -1.03
C ASP A 31 -20.05 -8.12 -2.27
N LEU A 32 -20.04 -7.45 -3.43
CA LEU A 32 -20.71 -7.84 -4.67
C LEU A 32 -22.23 -7.92 -4.57
N SER A 33 -22.86 -7.17 -3.66
CA SER A 33 -24.32 -7.18 -3.52
C SER A 33 -25.09 -6.71 -4.76
N GLY A 34 -24.44 -6.01 -5.69
CA GLY A 34 -25.03 -5.59 -6.97
C GLY A 34 -25.19 -6.72 -7.98
N LEU A 35 -24.56 -7.89 -7.78
CA LEU A 35 -24.74 -9.04 -8.65
C LEU A 35 -26.06 -9.77 -8.35
N HIS A 36 -26.79 -10.13 -9.41
CA HIS A 36 -27.99 -10.97 -9.29
C HIS A 36 -27.58 -12.44 -9.15
N VAL A 37 -27.70 -12.98 -7.93
CA VAL A 37 -27.30 -14.35 -7.58
C VAL A 37 -28.46 -15.09 -6.93
N ASP A 38 -28.74 -16.32 -7.38
CA ASP A 38 -29.71 -17.18 -6.70
C ASP A 38 -29.14 -17.70 -5.38
N ARG A 39 -29.70 -17.24 -4.26
CA ARG A 39 -29.27 -17.62 -2.90
C ARG A 39 -29.69 -19.02 -2.48
N LYS A 40 -30.40 -19.76 -3.32
CA LYS A 40 -30.77 -21.17 -3.08
C LYS A 40 -29.92 -22.15 -3.89
N ASP A 41 -29.12 -21.65 -4.82
CA ASP A 41 -28.20 -22.44 -5.64
C ASP A 41 -26.81 -22.47 -4.98
N SER A 42 -26.37 -23.67 -4.58
CA SER A 42 -25.08 -23.84 -3.90
C SER A 42 -23.89 -23.50 -4.79
N ASP A 43 -23.99 -23.75 -6.09
CA ASP A 43 -22.89 -23.52 -7.03
C ASP A 43 -22.72 -22.02 -7.26
N GLN A 44 -23.83 -21.29 -7.39
CA GLN A 44 -23.81 -19.84 -7.49
C GLN A 44 -23.29 -19.17 -6.21
N LEU A 45 -23.65 -19.68 -5.02
CA LEU A 45 -23.10 -19.17 -3.76
C LEU A 45 -21.60 -19.42 -3.63
N PHE A 46 -21.12 -20.58 -4.08
CA PHE A 46 -19.68 -20.87 -4.13
C PHE A 46 -18.96 -19.89 -5.07
N LEU A 47 -19.46 -19.69 -6.29
CA LEU A 47 -18.88 -18.74 -7.25
C LEU A 47 -18.86 -17.31 -6.70
N LEU A 48 -19.93 -16.84 -6.06
CA LEU A 48 -19.98 -15.51 -5.45
C LEU A 48 -18.89 -15.32 -4.38
N LYS A 49 -18.67 -16.35 -3.53
CA LYS A 49 -17.64 -16.31 -2.48
C LYS A 49 -16.24 -16.24 -3.08
N GLU A 50 -15.95 -17.09 -4.07
CA GLU A 50 -14.64 -17.11 -4.73
C GLU A 50 -14.40 -15.81 -5.50
N LEU A 51 -15.42 -15.31 -6.20
CA LEU A 51 -15.35 -14.04 -6.90
C LEU A 51 -15.07 -12.88 -5.94
N ARG A 52 -15.72 -12.82 -4.78
CA ARG A 52 -15.44 -11.80 -3.76
C ARG A 52 -13.98 -11.84 -3.29
N SER A 53 -13.43 -13.04 -3.11
CA SER A 53 -12.02 -13.22 -2.74
C SER A 53 -11.07 -12.71 -3.83
N ILE A 54 -11.39 -12.98 -5.10
CA ILE A 54 -10.62 -12.50 -6.26
C ILE A 54 -10.70 -10.97 -6.35
N MET A 55 -11.89 -10.38 -6.26
CA MET A 55 -12.09 -8.94 -6.38
C MET A 55 -11.34 -8.15 -5.33
N ARG A 56 -11.31 -8.63 -4.08
CA ARG A 56 -10.49 -8.03 -3.02
C ARG A 56 -9.01 -8.01 -3.38
N LYS A 57 -8.46 -9.12 -3.90
CA LYS A 57 -7.05 -9.19 -4.32
C LYS A 57 -6.75 -8.28 -5.50
N LEU A 58 -7.70 -8.15 -6.44
CA LEU A 58 -7.57 -7.21 -7.56
C LEU A 58 -7.58 -5.77 -7.07
N ALA A 59 -8.46 -5.41 -6.13
CA ALA A 59 -8.49 -4.10 -5.51
C ALA A 59 -7.18 -3.79 -4.78
N ASP A 60 -6.68 -4.70 -3.95
CA ASP A 60 -5.39 -4.54 -3.23
C ASP A 60 -4.21 -4.37 -4.22
N THR A 61 -4.23 -5.13 -5.31
CA THR A 61 -3.24 -5.02 -6.41
C THR A 61 -3.36 -3.67 -7.10
N GLY A 62 -4.58 -3.22 -7.39
CA GLY A 62 -4.86 -1.93 -7.98
C GLY A 62 -4.32 -0.78 -7.12
N CYS A 63 -4.55 -0.81 -5.80
CA CYS A 63 -4.02 0.16 -4.86
C CYS A 63 -2.48 0.14 -4.82
N SER A 64 -1.86 -1.04 -4.87
CA SER A 64 -0.40 -1.18 -4.91
C SER A 64 0.20 -0.58 -6.19
N ILE A 65 -0.43 -0.81 -7.34
CA ILE A 65 -0.03 -0.20 -8.60
C ILE A 65 -0.22 1.31 -8.53
N GLU A 66 -1.36 1.81 -8.07
CA GLU A 66 -1.57 3.24 -7.93
C GLU A 66 -0.50 3.90 -7.05
N TYR A 67 -0.16 3.27 -5.92
CA TYR A 67 0.86 3.77 -5.00
C TYR A 67 2.23 3.96 -5.64
N ILE A 68 2.75 2.96 -6.37
CA ILE A 68 4.10 3.05 -6.95
C ILE A 68 4.20 4.15 -8.02
N PHE A 69 3.07 4.49 -8.66
CA PHE A 69 2.98 5.58 -9.64
C PHE A 69 2.72 6.97 -9.02
N ARG A 70 2.43 7.08 -7.72
CA ARG A 70 2.30 8.38 -7.06
C ARG A 70 3.64 9.11 -7.06
N PRO A 71 3.71 10.41 -7.39
CA PRO A 71 4.97 11.13 -7.38
C PRO A 71 5.52 11.24 -5.95
N VAL A 72 6.84 11.22 -5.81
CA VAL A 72 7.50 11.58 -4.55
C VAL A 72 7.31 13.08 -4.31
N ARG A 73 6.66 13.42 -3.21
CA ARG A 73 6.36 14.79 -2.81
C ARG A 73 7.47 15.40 -1.96
N GLU A 74 8.11 14.58 -1.14
CA GLU A 74 9.16 14.99 -0.22
C GLU A 74 10.18 13.87 -0.03
N VAL A 75 11.44 14.25 0.13
CA VAL A 75 12.52 13.39 0.62
C VAL A 75 13.23 14.14 1.75
N GLY A 76 13.44 13.48 2.89
CA GLY A 76 14.09 14.12 4.03
C GLY A 76 14.39 13.15 5.16
N SER A 77 14.98 13.66 6.24
CA SER A 77 15.26 12.88 7.45
C SER A 77 14.16 13.09 8.48
N LEU A 78 13.79 12.02 9.18
CA LEU A 78 12.85 12.06 10.29
C LEU A 78 13.48 12.73 11.52
N HIS A 79 12.66 13.47 12.26
CA HIS A 79 12.96 13.94 13.60
C HIS A 79 11.67 13.99 14.43
N GLN A 80 11.77 13.83 15.75
CA GLN A 80 10.62 14.06 16.63
C GLN A 80 10.33 15.56 16.77
N ASN A 81 9.05 15.92 16.67
CA ASN A 81 8.58 17.26 17.01
C ASN A 81 8.31 17.40 18.53
N GLU A 82 7.94 18.61 18.98
CA GLU A 82 7.61 18.87 20.40
C GLU A 82 6.45 18.00 20.94
N GLY A 83 5.61 17.47 20.06
CA GLY A 83 4.49 16.58 20.39
C GLY A 83 4.83 15.09 20.40
N GLY A 84 6.09 14.72 20.13
CA GLY A 84 6.54 13.32 20.06
C GLY A 84 6.14 12.59 18.77
N GLU A 85 5.59 13.28 17.77
CA GLU A 85 5.36 12.69 16.44
C GLU A 85 6.64 12.79 15.60
N TYR A 86 6.95 11.72 14.87
CA TYR A 86 8.00 11.78 13.85
C TYR A 86 7.51 12.56 12.64
N VAL A 87 8.26 13.59 12.27
CA VAL A 87 7.98 14.44 11.12
C VAL A 87 9.17 14.49 10.18
N THR A 88 8.88 14.74 8.90
CA THR A 88 9.92 15.10 7.92
C THR A 88 10.41 16.53 8.13
N GLY A 89 11.49 16.92 7.43
CA GLY A 89 12.00 18.29 7.44
C GLY A 89 10.98 19.36 7.00
N GLN A 90 10.01 19.03 6.15
CA GLN A 90 8.90 19.94 5.78
C GLN A 90 7.68 19.81 6.70
N GLY A 91 7.76 19.00 7.75
CA GLY A 91 6.71 18.87 8.77
C GLY A 91 5.61 17.88 8.41
N TYR A 92 5.81 16.95 7.48
CA TYR A 92 4.85 15.87 7.23
C TYR A 92 4.84 14.89 8.41
N PRO A 93 3.71 14.70 9.12
CA PRO A 93 3.67 13.84 10.29
C PRO A 93 3.40 12.38 9.93
N TYR A 94 4.13 11.47 10.57
CA TYR A 94 3.86 10.05 10.54
C TYR A 94 3.09 9.62 11.80
N ARG A 95 2.05 8.80 11.59
CA ARG A 95 1.18 8.27 12.65
C ARG A 95 0.98 6.77 12.42
N SER A 96 0.43 6.08 13.43
CA SER A 96 -0.03 4.70 13.27
C SER A 96 -0.97 4.59 12.09
N GLY A 97 -0.66 3.72 11.12
CA GLY A 97 -1.39 3.69 9.85
C GLY A 97 -0.61 4.19 8.64
N SER A 98 0.31 5.15 8.83
CA SER A 98 0.99 5.83 7.73
C SER A 98 1.90 4.86 6.96
N LEU A 99 1.79 4.88 5.62
CA LEU A 99 2.79 4.27 4.76
C LEU A 99 4.03 5.15 4.69
N ILE A 100 5.20 4.52 4.68
CA ILE A 100 6.49 5.21 4.67
C ILE A 100 7.46 4.46 3.75
N GLU A 101 8.15 5.19 2.88
CA GLU A 101 9.32 4.69 2.17
C GLU A 101 10.57 5.12 2.94
N VAL A 102 11.30 4.16 3.50
CA VAL A 102 12.52 4.42 4.29
C VAL A 102 13.74 3.85 3.58
N LEU A 103 14.86 4.58 3.59
CA LEU A 103 16.11 4.11 3.01
C LEU A 103 16.87 3.24 4.01
N LEU A 104 16.94 1.94 3.74
CA LEU A 104 17.58 0.97 4.63
C LEU A 104 18.70 0.23 3.89
N GLN A 105 19.78 -0.06 4.61
CA GLN A 105 20.79 -1.01 4.16
C GLN A 105 20.35 -2.41 4.60
N ASP A 106 20.20 -3.32 3.66
CA ASP A 106 20.00 -4.75 3.95
C ASP A 106 21.22 -5.57 3.54
N ASP A 107 21.23 -6.85 3.91
CA ASP A 107 22.33 -7.77 3.59
C ASP A 107 22.33 -8.24 2.11
N SER A 108 21.26 -7.94 1.37
CA SER A 108 21.03 -8.45 0.02
C SER A 108 21.49 -7.48 -1.08
N HIS A 109 21.65 -6.20 -0.76
CA HIS A 109 21.97 -5.15 -1.73
C HIS A 109 23.29 -4.45 -1.41
N GLU A 110 24.05 -4.11 -2.45
CA GLU A 110 25.34 -3.38 -2.32
C GLU A 110 25.18 -1.93 -1.87
N VAL A 111 23.96 -1.38 -1.96
CA VAL A 111 23.62 0.00 -1.61
C VAL A 111 22.30 0.01 -0.83
N PRO A 112 22.04 1.05 0.00
CA PRO A 112 20.76 1.20 0.65
C PRO A 112 19.60 1.29 -0.36
N CYS A 113 18.48 0.64 -0.05
CA CYS A 113 17.30 0.59 -0.89
C CYS A 113 16.08 1.21 -0.20
N TRP A 114 15.17 1.77 -0.99
CA TRP A 114 13.89 2.29 -0.48
C TRP A 114 12.96 1.11 -0.18
N THR A 115 12.60 0.99 1.09
CA THR A 115 11.69 -0.03 1.59
C THR A 115 10.37 0.61 1.95
N LEU A 116 9.28 0.14 1.34
CA LEU A 116 7.93 0.49 1.74
C LEU A 116 7.54 -0.32 2.97
N THR A 117 7.18 0.37 4.05
CA THR A 117 6.58 -0.24 5.23
C THR A 117 5.51 0.68 5.82
N LYS A 118 5.06 0.35 7.03
CA LYS A 118 4.03 1.06 7.77
C LYS A 118 4.59 1.53 9.11
N VAL A 119 4.16 2.72 9.53
CA VAL A 119 4.40 3.23 10.88
C VAL A 119 3.30 2.74 11.80
N GLU A 120 3.68 2.26 12.97
CA GLU A 120 2.79 1.90 14.07
C GLU A 120 3.30 2.47 15.39
N HIS A 121 2.50 2.37 16.45
CA HIS A 121 2.85 2.85 17.78
C HIS A 121 2.50 1.76 18.79
N ASP A 122 3.45 1.40 19.65
CA ASP A 122 3.30 0.29 20.60
C ASP A 122 2.76 0.71 21.99
N GLY A 123 2.70 2.01 22.23
CA GLY A 123 2.29 2.59 23.50
C GLY A 123 3.41 3.40 24.17
N GLU A 124 4.65 3.22 23.72
CA GLU A 124 5.83 3.94 24.19
C GLU A 124 6.43 4.81 23.08
N ASP A 125 6.59 4.29 21.86
CA ASP A 125 7.13 5.03 20.73
C ASP A 125 6.53 4.57 19.38
N TYR A 126 6.81 5.35 18.33
CA TYR A 126 6.56 4.93 16.96
C TYR A 126 7.67 4.03 16.43
N TYR A 127 7.28 3.06 15.61
CA TYR A 127 8.20 2.12 14.99
C TYR A 127 7.79 1.77 13.56
N LEU A 128 8.74 1.19 12.82
CA LEU A 128 8.54 0.67 11.48
C LEU A 128 8.16 -0.82 11.56
N VAL A 129 7.02 -1.20 10.99
CA VAL A 129 6.58 -2.60 10.98
C VAL A 129 7.60 -3.48 10.24
N GLY A 130 8.08 -4.53 10.90
CA GLY A 130 9.11 -5.44 10.38
C GLY A 130 10.54 -4.93 10.49
N TYR A 131 10.75 -3.77 11.12
CA TYR A 131 12.04 -3.14 11.39
C TYR A 131 12.02 -2.48 12.78
N GLU A 132 11.36 -3.12 13.74
CA GLU A 132 11.10 -2.61 15.09
C GLU A 132 12.39 -2.22 15.84
N GLU A 133 13.51 -2.85 15.50
CA GLU A 133 14.83 -2.62 16.10
C GLU A 133 15.54 -1.36 15.60
N ILE A 134 15.06 -0.73 14.53
CA ILE A 134 15.67 0.44 13.92
C ILE A 134 15.02 1.72 14.48
N PRO A 135 15.77 2.59 15.20
CA PRO A 135 15.24 3.86 15.69
C PRO A 135 14.76 4.75 14.53
N MET A 136 13.59 5.35 14.67
CA MET A 136 13.03 6.21 13.61
C MET A 136 13.75 7.55 13.46
N GLU A 137 14.40 8.03 14.52
CA GLU A 137 15.13 9.30 14.51
C GLU A 137 16.27 9.30 13.49
N GLY A 138 16.32 10.32 12.63
CA GLY A 138 17.35 10.50 11.62
C GLY A 138 17.21 9.62 10.37
N LEU A 139 16.21 8.74 10.29
CA LEU A 139 16.00 7.92 9.09
C LEU A 139 15.65 8.77 7.87
N ASN A 140 16.26 8.43 6.73
CA ASN A 140 15.92 9.05 5.46
C ASN A 140 14.67 8.42 4.88
N VAL A 141 13.67 9.24 4.58
CA VAL A 141 12.34 8.81 4.15
C VAL A 141 11.86 9.58 2.92
N ARG A 142 10.86 9.02 2.24
CA ARG A 142 10.10 9.70 1.18
C ARG A 142 8.61 9.64 1.45
N VAL A 143 7.94 10.74 1.09
CA VAL A 143 6.48 10.87 1.13
C VAL A 143 5.94 10.85 -0.29
N ARG A 144 4.87 10.08 -0.52
CA ARG A 144 4.11 10.04 -1.78
C ARG A 144 2.66 10.46 -1.55
#